data_AF-A0A543FNB5-F1
#
_entry.id   AF-A0A543FNB5-F1
#
_cell.length_a   1.000
_cell.length_b   1.000
_cell.length_c   1.000
_cell.angle_alpha   90.00
_cell.angle_beta   90.00
_cell.angle_gamma   90.00
#
_symmetry.space_group_name_H-M   'P 1'
#
loop_
_entity.id
_entity.type
_entity.pdbx_description
1 polymer ?
#
loop_
_entity_poly.entity_id
_entity_poly.type
_entity_poly.pdbx_seq_one_letter_code
_entity_poly.pdbx_strand_id
1 'polypeptide(L)'
;MSTDPAEDRRGRPRSTHAHAAILDATLHLLTEVGYTRLTVEGIAARAGVSKTTIYRWWPTKSALTVEAIRSGSTPAPVEPTGDLRTDVRAAVQAVVDCYARSAVGAALPGVVADLVQDGTAGELLDALLHPHRDALQRIVRDAADRGEIGHDVDTELLHEVVAGALFYRVLLGRRMSGDVAEELVGLLLDGLPGRRGVPR
;
A
#
# COMPACT_ATOMS: atom_id res chain seq x y z
N MET A 1 40.45 24.41 37.03
CA MET A 1 39.66 24.68 35.81
C MET A 1 39.36 23.33 35.19
N SER A 2 38.25 22.70 35.58
CA SER A 2 37.79 21.44 34.99
C SER A 2 36.31 21.58 34.70
N THR A 3 36.03 21.45 33.41
CA THR A 3 34.76 21.54 32.70
C THR A 3 33.81 20.42 33.07
N ASP A 4 32.54 20.80 33.28
CA ASP A 4 31.37 19.94 33.40
C ASP A 4 30.91 19.47 32.01
N PRO A 5 30.64 18.18 31.74
CA PRO A 5 30.02 17.76 30.51
C PRO A 5 28.50 17.70 30.69
N ALA A 6 27.84 18.81 30.35
CA ALA A 6 26.44 18.78 29.98
C ALA A 6 26.35 18.39 28.49
N GLU A 7 26.08 17.12 28.16
CA GLU A 7 25.58 16.80 26.81
C GLU A 7 24.80 15.46 26.71
N ASP A 8 23.66 15.59 26.01
CA ASP A 8 23.00 14.61 25.15
C ASP A 8 22.12 13.47 25.73
N ARG A 9 20.97 13.79 26.34
CA ARG A 9 19.93 12.79 26.68
C ARG A 9 18.46 13.26 26.57
N ARG A 10 18.03 14.03 25.56
CA ARG A 10 16.63 14.52 25.53
C ARG A 10 15.77 14.35 24.27
N GLY A 11 16.28 13.90 23.12
CA GLY A 11 15.46 13.88 21.88
C GLY A 11 14.75 12.57 21.52
N ARG A 12 15.38 11.41 21.78
CA ARG A 12 15.12 10.21 20.94
C ARG A 12 13.95 9.30 21.35
N PRO A 13 13.57 9.12 22.63
CA PRO A 13 12.46 8.22 22.98
C PRO A 13 11.05 8.83 22.83
N ARG A 14 10.86 10.11 23.22
CA ARG A 14 9.54 10.77 23.19
C ARG A 14 9.06 11.05 21.77
N SER A 15 9.99 11.34 20.86
CA SER A 15 9.73 11.58 19.44
C SER A 15 9.13 10.36 18.75
N THR A 16 9.70 9.16 18.97
CA THR A 16 9.21 7.93 18.36
C THR A 16 7.84 7.51 18.90
N HIS A 17 7.60 7.68 20.21
CA HIS A 17 6.30 7.36 20.80
C HIS A 17 5.18 8.27 20.25
N ALA A 18 5.44 9.58 20.13
CA ALA A 18 4.49 10.52 19.55
C ALA A 18 4.23 10.21 18.06
N HIS A 19 5.26 9.80 17.31
CA HIS A 19 5.11 9.39 15.91
C HIS A 19 4.16 8.19 15.77
N ALA A 20 4.42 7.12 16.51
CA ALA A 20 3.57 5.94 16.51
C ALA A 20 2.13 6.24 16.97
N ALA A 21 1.95 7.07 18.01
CA ALA A 21 0.64 7.46 18.50
C ALA A 21 -0.18 8.25 17.46
N ILE A 22 0.47 9.08 16.64
CA ILE A 22 -0.20 9.82 15.56
C ILE A 22 -0.63 8.87 14.44
N LEU A 23 0.23 7.94 14.03
CA LEU A 23 -0.11 6.96 12.99
C LEU A 23 -1.28 6.07 13.44
N ASP A 24 -1.25 5.58 14.68
CA ASP A 24 -2.32 4.77 15.27
C ASP A 24 -3.66 5.55 15.36
N ALA A 25 -3.62 6.78 15.88
CA ALA A 25 -4.79 7.65 15.93
C ALA A 25 -5.38 7.91 14.53
N THR A 26 -4.51 8.06 13.52
CA THR A 26 -4.92 8.25 12.13
C THR A 26 -5.63 7.00 11.60
N LEU A 27 -5.08 5.80 11.79
CA LEU A 27 -5.71 4.53 11.38
C LEU A 27 -7.07 4.30 12.05
N HIS A 28 -7.15 4.57 13.36
CA HIS A 28 -8.39 4.48 14.13
C HIS A 28 -9.46 5.42 13.57
N LEU A 29 -9.14 6.71 13.41
CA LEU A 29 -10.10 7.70 12.91
C LEU A 29 -10.49 7.44 11.45
N LEU A 30 -9.57 6.95 10.61
CA LEU A 30 -9.92 6.52 9.24
C LEU A 30 -11.00 5.45 9.25
N THR A 31 -10.93 4.50 10.19
CA THR A 31 -11.94 3.44 10.33
C THR A 31 -13.26 3.99 10.86
N GLU A 32 -13.23 4.92 11.81
CA GLU A 32 -14.42 5.48 12.46
C GLU A 32 -15.17 6.48 11.59
N VAL A 33 -14.46 7.41 10.95
CA VAL A 33 -15.07 8.55 10.25
C VAL A 33 -14.77 8.62 8.75
N GLY A 34 -13.83 7.81 8.25
CA GLY A 34 -13.41 7.84 6.85
C GLY A 34 -12.53 9.05 6.50
N TYR A 35 -11.87 9.00 5.35
CA TYR A 35 -10.89 10.01 4.94
C TYR A 35 -11.46 11.41 4.75
N THR A 36 -12.67 11.52 4.20
CA THR A 36 -13.32 12.82 3.93
C THR A 36 -13.58 13.63 5.21
N ARG A 37 -13.89 12.95 6.33
CA ARG A 37 -14.15 13.61 7.62
C ARG A 37 -12.93 13.63 8.54
N LEU A 38 -11.82 13.02 8.12
CA LEU A 38 -10.57 13.01 8.87
C LEU A 38 -9.97 14.43 8.90
N THR A 39 -9.62 14.91 10.09
CA THR A 39 -9.00 16.22 10.30
C THR A 39 -7.71 16.10 11.09
N VAL A 40 -6.73 16.98 10.82
CA VAL A 40 -5.48 17.05 11.57
C VAL A 40 -5.74 17.43 13.03
N GLU A 41 -6.73 18.28 13.29
CA GLU A 41 -7.25 18.60 14.62
C GLU A 41 -7.73 17.36 15.37
N GLY A 42 -8.58 16.53 14.73
CA GLY A 42 -9.10 15.30 15.32
C GLY A 42 -7.99 14.30 15.64
N ILE A 43 -7.02 14.14 14.71
CA ILE A 43 -5.85 13.28 14.92
C ILE A 43 -5.01 13.79 16.10
N ALA A 44 -4.74 15.10 16.15
CA ALA A 44 -3.96 15.72 17.22
C ALA A 44 -4.61 15.48 18.60
N ALA A 45 -5.92 15.71 18.69
CA ALA A 45 -6.70 15.49 19.90
C ALA A 45 -6.65 14.01 20.34
N ARG A 46 -6.84 13.07 19.40
CA ARG A 46 -6.84 11.63 19.67
C ARG A 46 -5.46 11.08 20.05
N ALA A 47 -4.39 11.62 19.45
CA ALA A 47 -3.00 11.24 19.72
C ALA A 47 -2.41 11.96 20.94
N GLY A 48 -3.11 12.96 21.50
CA GLY A 48 -2.61 13.76 22.63
C GLY A 48 -1.42 14.67 22.28
N VAL A 49 -1.36 15.16 21.03
CA VAL A 49 -0.27 16.02 20.54
C VAL A 49 -0.78 17.34 19.98
N SER A 50 0.11 18.29 19.73
CA SER A 50 -0.23 19.53 19.02
C SER A 50 -0.25 19.35 17.50
N LYS A 51 -1.01 20.17 16.77
CA LYS A 51 -0.95 20.22 15.30
C LYS A 51 0.45 20.52 14.78
N THR A 52 1.19 21.39 15.46
CA THR A 52 2.58 21.72 15.13
C THR A 52 3.49 20.49 15.18
N THR A 53 3.22 19.55 16.09
CA THR A 53 3.94 18.26 16.16
C THR A 53 3.70 17.42 14.92
N ILE A 54 2.45 17.39 14.42
CA ILE A 54 2.07 16.64 13.20
C ILE A 54 2.72 17.28 11.97
N TYR A 55 2.53 18.58 11.76
CA TYR A 55 3.01 19.28 10.57
C TYR A 55 4.53 19.28 10.42
N ARG A 56 5.28 19.08 11.52
CA ARG A 56 6.73 18.90 11.47
C ARG A 56 7.16 17.65 10.71
N TRP A 57 6.33 16.59 10.72
CA TRP A 57 6.63 15.32 10.07
C TRP A 57 5.85 15.15 8.76
N TRP A 58 4.60 15.59 8.73
CA TRP A 58 3.73 15.44 7.57
C TRP A 58 3.18 16.80 7.15
N PRO A 59 3.61 17.34 6.00
CA PRO A 59 3.15 18.65 5.54
C PRO A 59 1.65 18.65 5.18
N THR A 60 1.09 17.48 4.82
CA THR A 60 -0.31 17.34 4.41
C THR A 60 -1.00 16.16 5.12
N LYS A 61 -2.34 16.23 5.20
CA LYS A 61 -3.20 15.12 5.69
C LYS A 61 -3.02 13.87 4.82
N SER A 62 -2.85 14.04 3.51
CA SER A 62 -2.57 12.97 2.54
C SER A 62 -1.26 12.26 2.86
N ALA A 63 -0.16 12.98 3.08
CA ALA A 63 1.14 12.41 3.44
C ALA A 63 1.09 11.62 4.76
N LEU A 64 0.44 12.17 5.81
CA LEU A 64 0.23 11.45 7.07
C LEU A 64 -0.60 10.18 6.87
N THR A 65 -1.66 10.26 6.08
CA THR A 65 -2.55 9.12 5.85
C THR A 65 -1.83 8.00 5.09
N VAL A 66 -1.03 8.34 4.08
CA VAL A 66 -0.21 7.38 3.34
C VAL A 66 0.72 6.62 4.28
N GLU A 67 1.45 7.34 5.14
CA GLU A 67 2.35 6.68 6.10
C GLU A 67 1.59 5.85 7.12
N ALA A 68 0.45 6.33 7.61
CA ALA A 68 -0.40 5.57 8.54
C ALA A 68 -0.86 4.25 7.91
N ILE A 69 -1.40 4.29 6.68
CA ILE A 69 -1.79 3.10 5.91
C ILE A 69 -0.61 2.14 5.78
N ARG A 70 0.58 2.63 5.38
CA ARG A 70 1.78 1.81 5.24
C ARG A 70 2.21 1.16 6.56
N SER A 71 2.13 1.89 7.67
CA SER A 71 2.50 1.38 9.00
C SER A 71 1.57 0.27 9.51
N GLY A 72 0.29 0.30 9.13
CA GLY A 72 -0.69 -0.76 9.43
C GLY A 72 -0.78 -1.87 8.38
N SER A 73 -0.13 -1.66 7.23
CA SER A 73 -0.16 -2.56 6.07
C SER A 73 1.22 -3.13 5.81
N THR A 74 1.75 -3.94 6.74
CA THR A 74 2.88 -4.81 6.43
C THR A 74 2.33 -6.02 5.68
N PRO A 75 2.63 -6.21 4.39
CA PRO A 75 2.27 -7.46 3.73
C PRO A 75 3.01 -8.60 4.43
N ALA A 76 2.32 -9.71 4.70
CA ALA A 76 3.03 -10.93 5.08
C ALA A 76 3.97 -11.31 3.93
N PRO A 77 5.23 -11.71 4.20
CA PRO A 77 6.09 -12.26 3.16
C PRO A 77 5.38 -13.45 2.53
N VAL A 78 5.09 -13.37 1.23
CA VAL A 78 4.70 -14.55 0.44
C VAL A 78 6.01 -15.23 0.07
N GLU A 79 6.31 -16.35 0.73
CA GLU A 79 7.41 -17.22 0.31
C GLU A 79 6.98 -17.93 -0.99
N PRO A 80 7.74 -17.80 -2.09
CA PRO A 80 7.41 -18.46 -3.33
C PRO A 80 7.36 -19.97 -3.15
N THR A 81 6.30 -20.59 -3.67
CA THR A 81 6.11 -22.04 -3.69
C THR A 81 6.86 -22.70 -4.86
N GLY A 82 7.24 -21.92 -5.86
CA GLY A 82 7.85 -22.41 -7.09
C GLY A 82 6.83 -22.77 -8.18
N ASP A 83 5.54 -22.55 -7.94
CA ASP A 83 4.47 -22.63 -8.93
C ASP A 83 4.00 -21.21 -9.28
N LEU A 84 4.21 -20.79 -10.54
CA LEU A 84 3.92 -19.42 -10.97
C LEU A 84 2.46 -19.02 -10.67
N ARG A 85 1.49 -19.90 -10.95
CA ARG A 85 0.07 -19.58 -10.77
C ARG A 85 -0.24 -19.34 -9.29
N THR A 86 0.23 -20.24 -8.43
CA THR A 86 0.04 -20.16 -6.98
C THR A 86 0.67 -18.90 -6.42
N ASP A 87 1.88 -18.58 -6.86
CA ASP A 87 2.64 -17.44 -6.37
C ASP A 87 2.03 -16.11 -6.82
N VAL A 88 1.66 -15.97 -8.10
CA VAL A 88 0.97 -14.78 -8.61
C VAL A 88 -0.39 -14.60 -7.92
N ARG A 89 -1.15 -15.69 -7.74
CA ARG A 89 -2.43 -15.62 -7.01
C ARG A 89 -2.25 -15.16 -5.58
N ALA A 90 -1.25 -15.66 -4.87
CA ALA A 90 -0.96 -15.22 -3.51
C ALA A 90 -0.58 -13.73 -3.45
N ALA A 91 0.23 -13.24 -4.40
CA ALA A 91 0.58 -11.83 -4.51
C ALA A 91 -0.64 -10.94 -4.78
N VAL A 92 -1.52 -11.32 -5.73
CA VAL A 92 -2.76 -10.59 -6.03
C VAL A 92 -3.70 -10.63 -4.84
N GLN A 93 -3.85 -11.78 -4.17
CA GLN A 93 -4.69 -11.92 -2.99
C GLN A 93 -4.24 -11.01 -1.85
N ALA A 94 -2.93 -10.86 -1.64
CA ALA A 94 -2.41 -9.94 -0.62
C ALA A 94 -2.82 -8.48 -0.87
N VAL A 95 -2.91 -8.06 -2.14
CA VAL A 95 -3.41 -6.72 -2.51
C VAL A 95 -4.93 -6.64 -2.31
N VAL A 96 -5.68 -7.67 -2.70
CA VAL A 96 -7.12 -7.77 -2.46
C VAL A 96 -7.44 -7.64 -0.98
N ASP A 97 -6.74 -8.40 -0.12
CA ASP A 97 -6.93 -8.37 1.33
C ASP A 97 -6.55 -7.00 1.91
N CYS A 98 -5.50 -6.37 1.38
CA CYS A 98 -5.09 -5.02 1.78
C CYS A 98 -6.22 -4.01 1.56
N TYR A 99 -6.86 -4.02 0.39
CA TYR A 99 -7.97 -3.13 0.05
C TYR A 99 -9.32 -3.55 0.65
N ALA A 100 -9.53 -4.83 0.91
CA ALA A 100 -10.72 -5.33 1.59
C ALA A 100 -10.80 -4.83 3.04
N ARG A 101 -9.66 -4.44 3.64
CA ARG A 101 -9.66 -3.73 4.94
C ARG A 101 -10.37 -2.40 4.78
N SER A 102 -11.46 -2.25 5.53
CA SER A 102 -12.38 -1.11 5.44
C SER A 102 -11.67 0.25 5.51
N ALA A 103 -10.70 0.40 6.40
CA ALA A 103 -9.96 1.65 6.58
C ALA A 103 -9.12 2.05 5.35
N VAL A 104 -8.44 1.07 4.73
CA VAL A 104 -7.57 1.30 3.57
C VAL A 104 -8.42 1.50 2.32
N GLY A 105 -9.34 0.57 2.04
CA GLY A 105 -10.21 0.65 0.86
C GLY A 105 -11.08 1.90 0.85
N ALA A 106 -11.67 2.29 1.99
CA ALA A 106 -12.51 3.49 2.05
C ALA A 106 -11.71 4.81 1.97
N ALA A 107 -10.46 4.81 2.42
CA ALA A 107 -9.63 6.02 2.39
C ALA A 107 -9.01 6.28 1.01
N LEU A 108 -8.67 5.22 0.29
CA LEU A 108 -7.81 5.28 -0.89
C LEU A 108 -8.30 6.25 -1.99
N PRO A 109 -9.58 6.28 -2.39
CA PRO A 109 -10.03 7.22 -3.42
C PRO A 109 -9.85 8.69 -3.01
N GLY A 110 -10.14 9.00 -1.74
CA GLY A 110 -9.98 10.35 -1.20
C GLY A 110 -8.50 10.74 -1.07
N VAL A 111 -7.65 9.82 -0.62
CA VAL A 111 -6.21 10.03 -0.54
C VAL A 111 -5.63 10.31 -1.92
N VAL A 112 -5.96 9.49 -2.92
CA VAL A 112 -5.51 9.67 -4.31
C VAL A 112 -5.95 11.03 -4.85
N ALA A 113 -7.19 11.45 -4.58
CA ALA A 113 -7.68 12.76 -5.01
C ALA A 113 -6.84 13.91 -4.43
N ASP A 114 -6.59 13.91 -3.11
CA ASP A 114 -5.78 14.94 -2.45
C ASP A 114 -4.34 14.92 -2.99
N LEU A 115 -3.73 13.73 -3.16
CA LEU A 115 -2.37 13.59 -3.70
C LEU A 115 -2.22 14.11 -5.12
N VAL A 116 -3.23 13.92 -5.98
CA VAL A 116 -3.22 14.45 -7.36
C VAL A 116 -3.29 15.97 -7.34
N GLN A 117 -4.09 16.58 -6.46
CA GLN A 117 -4.15 18.03 -6.31
C GLN A 117 -2.83 18.60 -5.77
N ASP A 118 -2.20 17.89 -4.83
CA ASP A 118 -0.91 18.28 -4.23
C ASP A 118 0.29 18.05 -5.17
N GLY A 119 0.10 17.36 -6.30
CA GLY A 119 1.19 16.99 -7.23
C GLY A 119 2.15 15.93 -6.69
N THR A 120 1.78 15.22 -5.62
CA THR A 120 2.62 14.23 -4.92
C THR A 120 2.15 12.78 -5.13
N ALA A 121 1.16 12.57 -6.01
CA ALA A 121 0.58 11.26 -6.30
C ALA A 121 1.62 10.22 -6.73
N GLY A 122 2.57 10.57 -7.60
CA GLY A 122 3.59 9.62 -8.06
C GLY A 122 4.39 9.05 -6.90
N GLU A 123 5.09 9.90 -6.14
CA GLU A 123 5.98 9.47 -5.05
C GLU A 123 5.24 8.69 -3.94
N LEU A 124 4.06 9.17 -3.54
CA LEU A 124 3.34 8.60 -2.40
C LEU A 124 2.52 7.36 -2.76
N LEU A 125 1.98 7.26 -3.98
CA LEU A 125 1.35 6.03 -4.45
C LEU A 125 2.40 4.96 -4.75
N ASP A 126 3.55 5.33 -5.32
CA ASP A 126 4.67 4.41 -5.49
C ASP A 126 5.09 3.82 -4.14
N ALA A 127 5.25 4.66 -3.11
CA ALA A 127 5.63 4.19 -1.77
C ALA A 127 4.59 3.24 -1.13
N LEU A 128 3.29 3.41 -1.42
CA LEU A 128 2.23 2.50 -0.97
C LEU A 128 2.24 1.16 -1.72
N LEU A 129 2.57 1.19 -3.02
CA LEU A 129 2.48 0.04 -3.91
C LEU A 129 3.79 -0.76 -4.01
N HIS A 130 4.93 -0.14 -3.66
CA HIS A 130 6.27 -0.72 -3.76
C HIS A 130 6.41 -2.13 -3.17
N PRO A 131 5.90 -2.43 -1.95
CA PRO A 131 6.05 -3.77 -1.37
C PRO A 131 5.38 -4.88 -2.20
N HIS A 132 4.28 -4.54 -2.89
CA HIS A 132 3.55 -5.47 -3.75
C HIS A 132 4.23 -5.62 -5.12
N ARG A 133 4.82 -4.53 -5.65
CA ARG A 133 5.63 -4.55 -6.87
C ARG A 133 6.83 -5.49 -6.74
N ASP A 134 7.60 -5.36 -5.66
CA ASP A 134 8.82 -6.16 -5.45
C ASP A 134 8.52 -7.65 -5.33
N ALA A 135 7.41 -8.01 -4.69
CA ALA A 135 6.97 -9.40 -4.57
C ALA A 135 6.64 -10.00 -5.95
N LEU A 136 5.84 -9.30 -6.76
CA LEU A 136 5.47 -9.76 -8.09
C LEU A 136 6.68 -9.85 -9.03
N GLN A 137 7.59 -8.87 -8.95
CA GLN A 137 8.81 -8.86 -9.75
C GLN A 137 9.75 -10.02 -9.41
N ARG A 138 9.80 -10.46 -8.14
CA ARG A 138 10.56 -11.67 -7.75
C ARG A 138 9.91 -12.93 -8.33
N ILE A 139 8.60 -13.08 -8.16
CA ILE A 139 7.85 -14.24 -8.67
C ILE A 139 8.03 -14.42 -10.18
N VAL A 140 7.89 -13.33 -10.96
CA VAL A 140 8.06 -13.36 -12.42
C VAL A 140 9.49 -13.70 -12.82
N ARG A 141 10.50 -13.12 -12.14
CA ARG A 141 11.90 -13.46 -12.41
C ARG A 141 12.19 -14.93 -12.13
N ASP A 142 11.79 -15.43 -10.97
CA ASP A 142 12.04 -16.82 -10.59
C ASP A 142 11.35 -17.80 -11.55
N ALA A 143 10.14 -17.48 -12.03
CA ALA A 143 9.44 -18.29 -13.02
C ALA A 143 10.09 -18.24 -14.41
N ALA A 144 10.63 -17.09 -14.82
CA ALA A 144 11.38 -16.95 -16.06
C ALA A 144 12.70 -17.75 -16.00
N ASP A 145 13.42 -17.70 -14.88
CA ASP A 145 14.65 -18.48 -14.66
C ASP A 145 14.39 -20.00 -14.69
N ARG A 146 13.17 -20.44 -14.32
CA ARG A 146 12.71 -21.83 -14.46
C ARG A 146 12.18 -22.18 -15.86
N GLY A 147 12.07 -21.19 -16.76
CA GLY A 147 11.58 -21.38 -18.13
C GLY A 147 10.05 -21.55 -18.26
N GLU A 148 9.28 -21.19 -17.22
CA GLU A 148 7.80 -21.25 -17.27
C GLU A 148 7.20 -20.13 -18.12
N ILE A 149 7.88 -18.99 -18.20
CA ILE A 149 7.50 -17.79 -18.96
C ILE A 149 8.72 -17.17 -19.66
N GLY A 150 8.47 -16.27 -20.61
CA GLY A 150 9.54 -15.51 -21.26
C GLY A 150 10.15 -14.45 -20.34
N HIS A 151 11.41 -14.09 -20.59
CA HIS A 151 12.10 -12.99 -19.89
C HIS A 151 11.68 -11.59 -20.37
N ASP A 152 10.80 -11.50 -21.37
CA ASP A 152 10.28 -10.28 -21.98
C ASP A 152 9.05 -9.71 -21.26
N VAL A 153 8.62 -10.33 -20.15
CA VAL A 153 7.48 -9.84 -19.36
C VAL A 153 7.85 -8.53 -18.66
N ASP A 154 7.12 -7.47 -19.01
CA ASP A 154 7.18 -6.20 -18.31
C ASP A 154 6.49 -6.31 -16.94
N THR A 155 7.30 -6.53 -15.90
CA THR A 155 6.82 -6.67 -14.52
C THR A 155 6.21 -5.39 -13.96
N GLU A 156 6.61 -4.23 -14.47
CA GLU A 156 6.09 -2.94 -14.01
C GLU A 156 4.68 -2.74 -14.55
N LEU A 157 4.48 -2.93 -15.86
CA LEU A 157 3.16 -2.91 -16.47
C LEU A 157 2.23 -4.00 -15.89
N LEU A 158 2.76 -5.19 -15.61
CA LEU A 158 1.98 -6.26 -14.97
C LEU A 158 1.45 -5.81 -13.59
N HIS A 159 2.30 -5.17 -12.79
CA HIS A 159 1.91 -4.62 -11.50
C HIS A 159 0.86 -3.52 -11.66
N GLU A 160 1.03 -2.59 -12.60
CA GLU A 160 0.06 -1.53 -12.89
C GLU A 160 -1.31 -2.09 -13.29
N VAL A 161 -1.36 -3.15 -14.10
CA VAL A 161 -2.61 -3.81 -14.48
C VAL A 161 -3.32 -4.39 -13.25
N VAL A 162 -2.59 -5.09 -12.39
CA VAL A 162 -3.16 -5.67 -11.15
C VAL A 162 -3.65 -4.57 -10.22
N ALA A 163 -2.79 -3.61 -9.88
CA ALA A 163 -3.10 -2.53 -8.96
C ALA A 163 -4.24 -1.65 -9.48
N GLY A 164 -4.21 -1.29 -10.77
CA GLY A 164 -5.23 -0.48 -11.43
C GLY A 164 -6.59 -1.18 -11.49
N ALA A 165 -6.63 -2.47 -11.82
CA ALA A 165 -7.88 -3.23 -11.82
C ALA A 165 -8.53 -3.29 -10.43
N LEU A 166 -7.72 -3.52 -9.39
CA LEU A 166 -8.19 -3.56 -8.00
C LEU A 166 -8.60 -2.17 -7.50
N PHE A 167 -7.83 -1.13 -7.82
CA PHE A 167 -8.17 0.26 -7.51
C PHE A 167 -9.48 0.69 -8.16
N TYR A 168 -9.70 0.34 -9.43
CA TYR A 168 -10.96 0.63 -10.13
C TYR A 168 -12.17 0.01 -9.44
N ARG A 169 -12.02 -1.22 -8.92
CA ARG A 169 -13.07 -1.88 -8.14
C ARG A 169 -13.35 -1.17 -6.82
N VAL A 170 -12.30 -0.71 -6.11
CA VAL A 170 -12.43 0.10 -4.88
C VAL A 170 -13.18 1.40 -5.19
N LEU A 171 -12.82 2.09 -6.27
CA LEU A 171 -13.48 3.34 -6.70
C LEU A 171 -14.98 3.13 -6.95
N LEU A 172 -15.36 1.99 -7.51
CA LEU A 172 -16.76 1.62 -7.77
C LEU A 172 -17.48 1.01 -6.56
N GLY A 173 -16.82 0.90 -5.40
CA GLY A 173 -17.40 0.25 -4.21
C GLY A 173 -17.72 -1.24 -4.41
N ARG A 174 -17.02 -1.91 -5.34
CA ARG A 174 -17.23 -3.33 -5.62
C ARG A 174 -16.59 -4.18 -4.52
N ARG A 175 -17.21 -5.33 -4.23
CA ARG A 175 -16.69 -6.29 -3.25
C ARG A 175 -15.30 -6.80 -3.66
N MET A 176 -14.37 -6.76 -2.72
CA MET A 176 -13.08 -7.45 -2.74
C MET A 176 -13.27 -8.85 -2.14
N SER A 177 -13.36 -9.89 -2.98
CA SER A 177 -13.44 -11.30 -2.55
C SER A 177 -12.28 -12.10 -3.13
N GLY A 178 -12.03 -13.30 -2.60
CA GLY A 178 -10.99 -14.19 -3.11
C GLY A 178 -11.19 -14.58 -4.58
N ASP A 179 -12.43 -14.58 -5.07
CA ASP A 179 -12.74 -14.87 -6.47
C ASP A 179 -12.08 -13.86 -7.42
N VAL A 180 -11.92 -12.60 -6.99
CA VAL A 180 -11.30 -11.54 -7.79
C VAL A 180 -9.84 -11.85 -8.08
N ALA A 181 -9.12 -12.40 -7.11
CA ALA A 181 -7.73 -12.77 -7.30
C ALA A 181 -7.61 -13.90 -8.33
N GLU A 182 -8.46 -14.93 -8.23
CA GLU A 182 -8.46 -16.06 -9.17
C GLU A 182 -8.86 -15.62 -10.59
N GLU A 183 -9.88 -14.77 -10.73
CA GLU A 183 -10.32 -14.21 -12.01
C GLU A 183 -9.21 -13.38 -12.68
N LEU A 184 -8.53 -12.51 -11.92
CA LEU A 184 -7.42 -11.71 -12.43
C LEU A 184 -6.25 -12.58 -12.85
N VAL A 185 -5.88 -13.58 -12.03
CA VAL A 185 -4.80 -14.53 -12.37
C VAL A 185 -5.13 -15.31 -13.63
N GLY A 186 -6.37 -15.78 -13.77
CA GLY A 186 -6.83 -16.45 -14.99
C GLY A 186 -6.69 -15.56 -16.23
N LEU A 187 -7.10 -14.28 -16.14
CA LEU A 187 -6.93 -13.34 -17.24
C LEU A 187 -5.46 -13.05 -17.58
N LEU A 188 -4.59 -12.99 -16.57
CA LEU A 188 -3.17 -12.68 -16.75
C LEU A 188 -2.37 -13.86 -17.32
N LEU A 189 -2.63 -15.08 -16.86
CA LEU A 189 -1.85 -16.27 -17.24
C LEU A 189 -2.48 -17.02 -18.42
N ASP A 190 -3.80 -17.12 -18.46
CA ASP A 190 -4.53 -17.92 -19.46
C ASP A 190 -5.07 -17.04 -20.61
N GLY A 191 -5.15 -15.73 -20.41
CA GLY A 191 -5.69 -14.77 -21.36
C GLY A 191 -7.21 -14.79 -21.44
N LEU A 192 -7.77 -14.26 -22.54
CA LEU A 192 -9.22 -14.19 -22.73
C LEU A 192 -9.83 -15.57 -23.01
N PRO A 193 -10.90 -15.97 -22.30
CA PRO A 193 -11.62 -17.22 -22.57
C PRO A 193 -12.08 -17.31 -24.03
N GLY A 194 -11.85 -18.46 -24.66
CA GLY A 194 -12.27 -18.70 -26.04
C GLY A 194 -11.32 -18.14 -27.12
N ARG A 195 -10.16 -17.58 -26.74
CA ARG A 195 -9.11 -17.24 -27.70
C ARG A 195 -8.53 -18.52 -28.31
N ARG A 196 -8.99 -18.88 -29.51
CA ARG A 196 -8.35 -19.92 -30.32
C ARG A 196 -6.94 -19.42 -30.66
N GLY A 197 -5.92 -20.13 -30.21
CA GLY A 197 -4.53 -19.74 -30.43
C GLY A 197 -4.27 -19.48 -31.90
N VAL A 198 -3.59 -18.37 -32.21
CA VAL A 198 -2.84 -18.30 -33.47
C VAL A 198 -1.73 -19.33 -33.34
N PRO A 199 -1.59 -20.28 -34.28
CA PRO A 199 -0.49 -21.25 -34.22
C PRO A 199 0.84 -20.48 -34.21
N ARG A 200 1.70 -20.80 -33.24
CA ARG A 200 3.09 -20.34 -33.17
C ARG A 200 3.86 -20.85 -34.39
#